data_AF-A0A966T541-F1
#
_entry.id   AF-A0A966T541-F1
#
_cell.length_a   1.000
_cell.length_b   1.000
_cell.length_c   1.000
_cell.angle_alpha   90.00
_cell.angle_beta   90.00
_cell.angle_gamma   90.00
#
_symmetry.space_group_name_H-M   'P 1'
#
loop_
_entity.id
_entity.type
_entity.pdbx_description
1 polymer ?
#
loop_
_entity_poly.entity_id
_entity_poly.type
_entity_poly.pdbx_seq_one_letter_code
_entity_poly.pdbx_strand_id
1 'polypeptide(L)'
;MICKAMGGRVAESIVFGSLNSGAANDLEQATSIARRMVREWGMSDSVGPMAWSGQQQVFLGEDLMTSGREYSDETAKKIDDEIARILREQEDRARTTLTKHRRGLDLVAEALLEHETIDGAAVARLIQEGLGAPSIKERSPEKPAESAPDTRPEGERP
;
A
#
# COMPACT_ATOMS: atom_id res chain seq x y z
N MET A 1 -3.69 -3.97 3.07
CA MET A 1 -2.30 -3.94 3.58
C MET A 1 -1.42 -4.97 2.89
N ILE A 2 -1.76 -6.27 2.88
CA ILE A 2 -0.96 -7.33 2.24
C ILE A 2 -0.60 -6.99 0.77
N CYS A 3 -1.57 -6.64 -0.07
CA CYS A 3 -1.30 -6.25 -1.46
C CYS A 3 -0.31 -5.07 -1.60
N LYS A 4 -0.35 -4.10 -0.68
CA LYS A 4 0.60 -2.97 -0.68
C LYS A 4 2.02 -3.47 -0.36
N ALA A 5 2.16 -4.31 0.66
CA ALA A 5 3.45 -4.89 1.06
C ALA A 5 4.06 -5.74 -0.08
N MET A 6 3.24 -6.45 -0.84
CA MET A 6 3.71 -7.18 -2.04
C MET A 6 4.17 -6.27 -3.18
N GLY A 7 3.81 -4.98 -3.15
CA GLY A 7 4.03 -4.04 -4.26
C GLY A 7 5.50 -3.87 -4.65
N GLY A 8 6.40 -3.72 -3.67
CA GLY A 8 7.84 -3.52 -3.94
C GLY A 8 8.46 -4.69 -4.69
N ARG A 9 8.31 -5.90 -4.12
CA ARG A 9 8.79 -7.15 -4.73
C ARG A 9 8.21 -7.39 -6.13
N VAL A 10 6.92 -7.12 -6.32
CA VAL A 10 6.26 -7.30 -7.61
C VAL A 10 6.74 -6.27 -8.62
N ALA A 11 6.95 -5.01 -8.22
CA ALA A 11 7.52 -3.99 -9.07
C ALA A 11 8.91 -4.39 -9.56
N GLU A 12 9.78 -4.89 -8.68
CA GLU A 12 11.09 -5.40 -9.05
C GLU A 12 11.00 -6.57 -10.03
N SER A 13 10.11 -7.54 -9.78
CA SER A 13 9.88 -8.66 -10.69
C SER A 13 9.44 -8.20 -12.08
N ILE A 14 8.59 -7.18 -12.16
CA ILE A 14 8.09 -6.61 -13.43
C ILE A 14 9.18 -5.84 -14.18
N VAL A 15 10.05 -5.12 -13.47
CA VAL A 15 11.05 -4.23 -14.08
C VAL A 15 12.35 -4.97 -14.40
N PHE A 16 12.84 -5.80 -13.48
CA PHE A 16 14.15 -6.45 -13.56
C PHE A 16 14.08 -7.94 -13.88
N GLY A 17 12.91 -8.58 -13.82
CA GLY A 17 12.75 -10.01 -14.10
C GLY A 17 13.35 -10.92 -13.03
N SER A 18 13.84 -10.37 -11.92
CA SER A 18 14.44 -11.09 -10.81
C SER A 18 13.93 -10.57 -9.46
N LEU A 19 14.14 -11.36 -8.42
CA LEU A 19 13.73 -11.05 -7.06
C LEU A 19 14.98 -10.86 -6.19
N ASN A 20 14.94 -9.91 -5.27
CA ASN A 20 16.02 -9.69 -4.29
C ASN A 20 15.49 -9.80 -2.84
N SER A 21 16.39 -9.63 -1.87
CA SER A 21 16.10 -9.72 -0.43
C SER A 21 15.53 -8.44 0.19
N GLY A 22 15.44 -7.33 -0.56
CA GLY A 22 14.99 -6.03 -0.07
C GLY A 22 13.54 -6.00 0.43
N ALA A 23 12.70 -6.91 -0.07
CA ALA A 23 11.30 -7.04 0.35
C ALA A 23 11.07 -7.99 1.55
N ALA A 24 12.13 -8.42 2.26
CA ALA A 24 12.01 -9.38 3.36
C ALA A 24 11.05 -8.91 4.47
N ASN A 25 11.22 -7.66 4.95
CA ASN A 25 10.36 -7.09 5.98
C ASN A 25 8.90 -6.99 5.51
N ASP A 26 8.65 -6.63 4.25
CA ASP A 26 7.30 -6.57 3.70
C ASP A 26 6.63 -7.95 3.64
N LEU A 27 7.39 -8.99 3.28
CA LEU A 27 6.92 -10.38 3.27
C LEU A 27 6.60 -10.89 4.69
N GLU A 28 7.42 -10.56 5.68
CA GLU A 28 7.17 -10.90 7.08
C GLU A 28 5.88 -10.25 7.58
N GLN A 29 5.71 -8.94 7.33
CA GLN A 29 4.50 -8.22 7.70
C GLN A 29 3.25 -8.77 7.00
N ALA A 30 3.33 -9.02 5.69
CA ALA A 30 2.25 -9.60 4.91
C ALA A 30 1.85 -10.98 5.44
N THR A 31 2.83 -11.83 5.73
CA THR A 31 2.62 -13.19 6.25
C THR A 31 2.01 -13.15 7.65
N SER A 32 2.48 -12.24 8.51
CA SER A 32 1.92 -12.04 9.85
C SER A 32 0.44 -11.64 9.78
N ILE A 33 0.08 -10.69 8.92
CA ILE A 33 -1.32 -10.29 8.74
C ILE A 33 -2.16 -11.46 8.21
N ALA A 34 -1.69 -12.17 7.18
CA ALA A 34 -2.40 -13.33 6.62
C ALA A 34 -2.61 -14.43 7.67
N ARG A 35 -1.60 -14.69 8.50
CA ARG A 35 -1.69 -15.65 9.61
C ARG A 35 -2.77 -15.27 10.62
N ARG A 36 -2.85 -14.00 10.99
CA ARG A 36 -3.89 -13.48 11.91
C ARG A 36 -5.28 -13.54 11.29
N MET A 37 -5.40 -13.22 10.01
CA MET A 37 -6.66 -13.37 9.26
C MET A 37 -7.22 -14.78 9.39
N VAL A 38 -6.37 -15.78 9.18
CA VAL A 38 -6.80 -17.19 9.23
C VAL A 38 -6.98 -17.69 10.66
N ARG A 39 -6.04 -17.41 11.58
CA ARG A 39 -6.03 -18.03 12.91
C ARG A 39 -6.82 -17.28 13.97
N GLU A 40 -6.79 -15.95 13.94
CA GLU A 40 -7.35 -15.11 15.02
C GLU A 40 -8.70 -14.53 14.62
N TRP A 41 -8.87 -14.17 13.35
CA TRP A 41 -10.04 -13.43 12.88
C TRP A 41 -11.06 -14.29 12.15
N GLY A 42 -10.78 -15.58 11.95
CA GLY A 42 -11.70 -16.51 11.28
C GLY A 42 -12.05 -16.11 9.84
N MET A 43 -11.15 -15.40 9.14
CA MET A 43 -11.36 -14.88 7.78
C MET A 43 -11.02 -15.91 6.68
N SER A 44 -11.26 -17.20 6.96
CA SER A 44 -11.12 -18.27 5.99
C SER A 44 -12.34 -19.19 6.08
N ASP A 45 -13.03 -19.40 4.96
CA ASP A 45 -14.19 -20.29 4.89
C ASP A 45 -13.79 -21.77 5.06
N SER A 46 -12.60 -22.15 4.60
CA SER A 46 -12.12 -23.54 4.67
C SER A 46 -11.67 -23.94 6.08
N VAL A 47 -11.24 -22.95 6.87
CA VAL A 47 -10.84 -23.11 8.26
C VAL A 47 -12.04 -22.83 9.20
N GLY A 48 -12.94 -21.94 8.80
CA GLY A 48 -14.13 -21.55 9.55
C GLY A 48 -13.89 -20.43 10.57
N PRO A 49 -14.97 -19.94 11.23
CA PRO A 49 -14.92 -18.83 12.17
C PRO A 49 -14.39 -19.29 13.54
N MET A 50 -13.16 -19.78 13.59
CA MET A 50 -12.47 -20.19 14.80
C MET A 50 -11.35 -19.20 15.12
N ALA A 51 -11.28 -18.76 16.37
CA ALA A 51 -10.21 -17.92 16.88
C ALA A 51 -9.29 -18.76 17.76
N TRP A 52 -8.18 -19.24 17.18
CA TRP A 52 -7.07 -19.82 17.95
C TRP A 52 -6.20 -18.66 18.45
N SER A 53 -6.58 -18.06 19.58
CA SER A 53 -5.78 -17.03 20.23
C SER A 53 -4.50 -17.64 20.81
N GLY A 54 -3.40 -17.57 20.05
CA GLY A 54 -2.09 -17.96 20.53
C GLY A 54 -1.48 -16.87 21.40
N GLN A 55 -1.60 -17.05 22.72
CA GLN A 55 -0.82 -16.43 23.80
C GLN A 55 -0.80 -14.88 23.86
N GLN A 56 -1.73 -14.34 24.65
CA GLN A 56 -1.45 -13.15 25.46
C GLN A 56 -0.12 -13.41 26.20
N GLN A 57 0.85 -12.49 26.12
CA GLN A 57 2.11 -12.55 26.87
C GLN A 57 1.83 -12.79 28.36
N VAL A 58 1.89 -14.04 28.81
CA VAL A 58 1.80 -14.37 30.24
C VAL A 58 3.18 -14.13 30.80
N PHE A 59 3.39 -12.93 31.33
CA PHE A 59 4.53 -12.63 32.18
C PHE A 59 4.36 -13.40 33.48
N LEU A 60 4.76 -14.66 33.52
CA LEU A 60 5.15 -15.39 34.73
C LEU A 60 5.95 -16.61 34.29
N GLY A 61 7.20 -16.70 34.76
CA GLY A 61 8.07 -17.85 34.49
C GLY A 61 7.40 -19.17 34.88
N GLU A 62 7.91 -20.25 34.26
CA GLU A 62 7.56 -21.64 34.56
C GLU A 62 6.32 -22.22 33.86
N ASP A 63 6.15 -22.08 32.52
CA ASP A 63 5.55 -23.16 31.72
C ASP A 63 5.87 -23.06 30.22
N LEU A 64 7.09 -23.47 29.83
CA LEU A 64 7.53 -23.48 28.41
C LEU A 64 7.35 -24.87 27.74
N MET A 65 6.69 -25.83 28.38
CA MET A 65 6.63 -27.22 27.90
C MET A 65 5.24 -27.68 27.41
N THR A 66 4.23 -26.82 27.45
CA THR A 66 2.85 -27.19 27.05
C THR A 66 2.36 -26.45 25.80
N SER A 67 3.25 -26.00 24.92
CA SER A 67 2.85 -25.50 23.58
C SER A 67 2.63 -26.65 22.61
N GLY A 68 1.82 -27.65 23.00
CA GLY A 68 1.28 -28.63 22.07
C GLY A 68 0.44 -27.89 21.03
N ARG A 69 0.57 -28.25 19.74
CA ARG A 69 -0.29 -27.71 18.68
C ARG A 69 -1.75 -27.80 19.17
N GLU A 70 -2.43 -26.67 19.31
CA GLU A 70 -3.86 -26.59 19.71
C GLU A 70 -4.80 -27.21 18.66
N TYR A 71 -4.26 -27.81 17.61
CA TYR A 71 -4.96 -28.34 16.46
C TYR A 71 -4.20 -29.51 15.82
N SER A 72 -4.93 -30.37 15.11
CA SER A 72 -4.36 -31.53 14.41
C SER A 72 -3.41 -31.11 13.28
N ASP A 73 -2.53 -32.01 12.84
CA ASP A 73 -1.66 -31.78 11.69
C ASP A 73 -2.44 -31.46 10.41
N GLU A 74 -3.64 -32.03 10.26
CA GLU A 74 -4.54 -31.72 9.15
C GLU A 74 -5.00 -30.25 9.20
N THR A 75 -5.39 -29.77 10.38
CA THR A 75 -5.77 -28.36 10.56
C THR A 75 -4.57 -27.43 10.38
N ALA A 76 -3.38 -27.83 10.85
CA ALA A 76 -2.14 -27.08 10.65
C ALA A 76 -1.88 -26.83 9.16
N LYS A 77 -1.97 -27.91 8.36
CA LYS A 77 -1.81 -27.84 6.92
C LYS A 77 -2.86 -26.95 6.26
N LYS A 78 -4.14 -27.06 6.65
CA LYS A 78 -5.21 -26.18 6.14
C LYS A 78 -4.92 -24.71 6.40
N ILE A 79 -4.43 -24.37 7.59
CA ILE A 79 -4.06 -22.99 7.94
C ILE A 79 -2.92 -22.50 7.03
N ASP A 80 -1.85 -23.28 6.87
CA ASP A 80 -0.71 -22.89 6.04
C ASP A 80 -1.11 -22.75 4.55
N ASP A 81 -1.95 -23.65 4.04
CA ASP A 81 -2.47 -23.60 2.68
C ASP A 81 -3.31 -22.31 2.45
N GLU A 82 -4.13 -21.90 3.42
CA GLU A 82 -4.91 -20.66 3.33
C GLU A 82 -4.05 -19.40 3.41
N ILE A 83 -3.03 -19.40 4.26
CA ILE A 83 -2.07 -18.29 4.31
C ILE A 83 -1.38 -18.14 2.95
N ALA A 84 -0.91 -19.25 2.38
CA ALA A 84 -0.27 -19.24 1.06
C ALA A 84 -1.23 -18.76 -0.04
N ARG A 85 -2.50 -19.19 -0.01
CA ARG A 85 -3.53 -18.73 -0.96
C ARG A 85 -3.72 -17.22 -0.87
N ILE A 86 -3.92 -16.67 0.33
CA ILE A 86 -4.10 -15.23 0.55
C ILE A 86 -2.90 -14.45 0.01
N LEU A 87 -1.68 -14.87 0.33
CA LEU A 87 -0.47 -14.17 -0.11
C LEU A 87 -0.35 -14.15 -1.64
N ARG A 88 -0.58 -15.29 -2.31
CA ARG A 88 -0.55 -15.40 -3.78
C ARG A 88 -1.59 -14.52 -4.45
N GLU A 89 -2.84 -14.55 -3.97
CA GLU A 89 -3.90 -13.70 -4.51
C GLU A 89 -3.58 -12.21 -4.39
N GLN A 90 -2.98 -11.79 -3.27
CA GLN A 90 -2.59 -10.40 -3.09
C GLN A 90 -1.34 -10.02 -3.91
N GLU A 91 -0.42 -10.96 -4.15
CA GLU A 91 0.69 -10.78 -5.08
C GLU A 91 0.18 -10.60 -6.52
N ASP A 92 -0.75 -11.44 -6.98
CA ASP A 92 -1.36 -11.36 -8.30
C ASP A 92 -2.17 -10.07 -8.49
N ARG A 93 -2.87 -9.63 -7.44
CA ARG A 93 -3.55 -8.34 -7.44
C ARG A 93 -2.57 -7.18 -7.53
N ALA A 94 -1.45 -7.24 -6.81
CA ALA A 94 -0.40 -6.23 -6.91
C ALA A 94 0.20 -6.22 -8.33
N ARG A 95 0.44 -7.39 -8.92
CA ARG A 95 0.95 -7.55 -10.29
C ARG A 95 0.00 -6.94 -11.30
N THR A 96 -1.28 -7.29 -11.24
CA THR A 96 -2.32 -6.73 -12.11
C THR A 96 -2.38 -5.21 -12.00
N THR A 97 -2.33 -4.67 -10.78
CA THR A 97 -2.37 -3.23 -10.52
C THR A 97 -1.13 -2.53 -11.10
N LEU A 98 0.07 -3.02 -10.79
CA LEU A 98 1.32 -2.41 -11.25
C LEU A 98 1.48 -2.53 -12.78
N THR A 99 1.08 -3.64 -13.38
CA THR A 99 1.07 -3.79 -14.84
C THR A 99 0.10 -2.82 -15.49
N LYS A 100 -1.11 -2.65 -14.94
CA LYS A 100 -2.09 -1.66 -15.44
C LYS A 100 -1.55 -0.22 -15.38
N HIS A 101 -0.78 0.10 -14.35
CA HIS A 101 -0.20 1.42 -14.13
C HIS A 101 1.29 1.50 -14.51
N ARG A 102 1.79 0.62 -15.39
CA ARG A 102 3.22 0.46 -15.67
C ARG A 102 3.90 1.78 -16.06
N ARG A 103 3.29 2.54 -16.96
CA ARG A 103 3.84 3.84 -17.38
C ARG A 103 3.94 4.84 -16.22
N GLY A 104 2.94 4.87 -15.34
CA GLY A 104 2.97 5.72 -14.15
C GLY A 104 4.06 5.30 -13.16
N LEU A 105 4.30 3.99 -13.01
CA LEU A 105 5.41 3.46 -12.22
C LEU A 105 6.77 3.91 -12.76
N ASP A 106 6.97 3.80 -14.08
CA ASP A 106 8.21 4.22 -14.73
C ASP A 106 8.45 5.74 -14.55
N LEU A 107 7.41 6.57 -14.76
CA LEU A 107 7.48 8.03 -14.54
C LEU A 107 7.83 8.41 -13.10
N VAL A 108 7.27 7.71 -12.12
CA VAL A 108 7.59 7.92 -10.70
C VAL A 108 9.05 7.56 -10.40
N ALA A 109 9.54 6.45 -10.96
CA ALA A 109 10.92 6.03 -10.79
C ALA A 109 11.90 7.04 -11.42
N GLU A 110 11.62 7.52 -12.64
CA GLU A 110 12.40 8.55 -13.31
C GLU A 110 12.46 9.85 -12.50
N ALA A 111 11.32 10.32 -11.98
CA ALA A 111 11.27 11.52 -11.15
C ALA A 111 12.06 11.36 -9.84
N LEU A 112 12.06 10.18 -9.23
CA LEU A 112 12.85 9.89 -8.03
C LEU A 112 14.36 9.80 -8.34
N LEU A 113 14.75 9.39 -9.55
CA LEU A 113 16.15 9.43 -9.97
C LEU A 113 16.66 10.88 -10.13
N GLU A 114 15.80 11.79 -10.58
CA GLU A 114 16.15 13.21 -10.77
C GLU A 114 16.13 14.02 -9.47
N HIS A 115 15.12 13.79 -8.63
CA HIS A 115 14.85 14.65 -7.47
C HIS A 115 15.09 14.00 -6.10
N GLU A 116 15.44 12.71 -6.05
CA GLU A 116 15.63 11.87 -4.85
C GLU A 116 14.35 11.69 -3.99
N THR A 117 13.53 12.73 -3.86
CA THR A 117 12.26 12.74 -3.12
C THR A 117 11.21 13.51 -3.94
N ILE A 118 9.99 12.96 -3.97
CA ILE A 118 8.81 13.61 -4.55
C ILE A 118 7.66 13.50 -3.55
N ASP A 119 6.75 14.48 -3.55
CA ASP A 119 5.59 14.45 -2.67
C ASP A 119 4.43 13.60 -3.23
N GLY A 120 3.41 13.37 -2.40
CA GLY A 120 2.26 12.57 -2.80
C GLY A 120 1.44 13.17 -3.96
N ALA A 121 1.41 14.49 -4.08
CA ALA A 121 0.70 15.19 -5.16
C ALA A 121 1.39 14.97 -6.50
N ALA A 122 2.72 15.03 -6.53
CA ALA A 122 3.54 14.71 -7.69
C ALA A 122 3.36 13.24 -8.11
N VAL A 123 3.41 12.30 -7.17
CA VAL A 123 3.14 10.87 -7.46
C VAL A 123 1.76 10.69 -8.10
N ALA A 124 0.72 11.29 -7.53
CA ALA A 124 -0.65 11.17 -8.05
C ALA A 124 -0.77 11.72 -9.49
N ARG A 125 -0.13 12.86 -9.76
CA ARG A 125 -0.08 13.47 -11.10
C ARG A 125 0.63 12.56 -12.11
N LEU A 126 1.80 12.02 -11.78
CA LEU A 126 2.56 11.13 -12.66
C LEU A 126 1.80 9.82 -12.96
N ILE A 127 1.10 9.27 -11.97
CA ILE A 127 0.24 8.09 -12.16
C ILE A 127 -0.93 8.41 -13.11
N GLN A 128 -1.59 9.56 -12.95
CA GLN A 128 -2.67 9.99 -13.85
C GLN A 128 -2.18 10.24 -15.28
N GLU A 129 -1.01 10.88 -15.43
CA GLU A 129 -0.37 11.10 -16.72
C GLU A 129 -0.04 9.77 -17.42
N GLY A 130 0.45 8.79 -16.66
CA GLY A 130 0.71 7.44 -17.16
C GLY A 130 -0.55 6.72 -17.68
N LEU A 131 -1.73 7.06 -17.17
CA LEU A 131 -3.03 6.56 -17.64
C LEU A 131 -3.57 7.29 -18.87
N GLY A 132 -2.89 8.34 -19.34
CA GLY A 132 -3.37 9.19 -20.43
C GLY A 132 -4.50 10.14 -20.02
N ALA A 133 -4.74 10.33 -18.72
CA ALA A 133 -5.66 11.35 -18.24
C ALA A 133 -5.00 12.73 -18.35
N PRO A 134 -5.72 13.78 -18.78
CA PRO A 134 -5.16 15.13 -18.84
C PRO A 134 -4.77 15.57 -17.42
N SER A 135 -3.50 15.95 -17.26
CA SER A 135 -2.98 16.58 -16.04
C SER A 135 -3.90 17.73 -15.63
N ILE A 136 -4.47 17.65 -14.43
CA ILE A 136 -5.14 18.78 -13.81
C ILE A 136 -4.04 19.82 -13.55
N LYS A 137 -3.93 20.81 -14.45
CA LYS A 137 -3.06 21.97 -14.24
C LYS A 137 -3.55 22.67 -12.97
N GLU A 138 -2.71 22.68 -11.93
CA GLU A 138 -2.95 23.52 -10.77
C GLU A 138 -3.07 24.97 -11.24
N ARG A 139 -4.23 25.57 -10.96
CA ARG A 139 -4.46 27.00 -11.18
C ARG A 139 -3.64 27.73 -10.12
N SER A 140 -2.49 28.26 -10.54
CA SER A 140 -1.67 29.14 -9.70
C SER A 140 -2.55 30.31 -9.20
N PRO A 141 -2.48 30.70 -7.92
CA PRO A 141 -3.30 31.80 -7.41
C PRO A 141 -2.83 33.10 -8.09
N GLU A 142 -3.72 33.68 -8.89
CA GLU A 142 -3.50 34.95 -9.56
C GLU A 142 -3.40 36.04 -8.49
N LYS A 143 -2.28 36.79 -8.47
CA LYS A 143 -2.07 37.93 -7.56
C LYS A 143 -3.23 38.92 -7.75
N PRO A 144 -3.82 39.48 -6.67
CA PRO A 144 -4.85 40.50 -6.81
C PRO A 144 -4.27 41.73 -7.51
N ALA A 145 -4.90 42.16 -8.60
CA ALA A 145 -4.55 43.40 -9.29
C ALA A 145 -4.83 44.60 -8.38
N GLU A 146 -3.77 45.33 -8.07
CA GLU A 146 -3.80 46.61 -7.36
C GLU A 146 -4.55 47.64 -8.21
N SER A 147 -5.70 48.10 -7.73
CA SER A 147 -6.52 49.11 -8.40
C SER A 147 -5.90 50.50 -8.25
N ALA A 148 -5.53 51.12 -9.37
CA ALA A 148 -5.07 52.51 -9.47
C ALA A 148 -6.18 53.53 -9.10
N PRO A 149 -5.83 54.78 -8.73
CA PRO A 149 -6.65 55.63 -7.88
C PRO A 149 -7.79 56.37 -8.61
N ASP A 150 -8.89 56.57 -7.87
CA ASP A 150 -10.12 57.29 -8.23
C ASP A 150 -9.84 58.80 -8.40
N THR A 151 -9.81 59.29 -9.65
CA THR A 151 -9.84 60.72 -9.94
C THR A 151 -11.28 61.17 -10.19
N ARG A 152 -11.94 61.71 -9.16
CA ARG A 152 -13.18 62.48 -9.29
C ARG A 152 -12.89 63.93 -9.69
N PRO A 153 -13.61 64.53 -10.66
CA PRO A 153 -13.56 65.96 -10.87
C PRO A 153 -14.49 66.68 -9.88
N GLU A 154 -14.02 67.81 -9.35
CA GLU A 154 -14.79 68.76 -8.52
C GLU A 154 -15.75 69.62 -9.35
N GLY A 155 -16.86 70.05 -8.73
CA GLY A 155 -17.79 71.07 -9.24
C GLY A 155 -19.13 70.47 -9.71
N GLU A 156 -20.31 70.97 -9.36
CA GLU A 156 -20.74 72.29 -8.90
C GLU A 156 -22.15 72.13 -8.29
N ARG A 157 -22.49 72.83 -7.20
CA ARG A 157 -23.86 72.90 -6.65
C ARG A 157 -24.43 74.30 -6.87
N PRO A 158 -25.73 74.45 -7.16
CA PRO A 158 -26.55 75.50 -6.58
C PRO A 158 -27.13 75.06 -5.21
#